data_AF-A0A0U0SB18-F1
#
_entry.id   AF-A0A0U0SB18-F1
#
_cell.length_a   1.000
_cell.length_b   1.000
_cell.length_c   1.000
_cell.angle_alpha   90.00
_cell.angle_beta   90.00
_cell.angle_gamma   90.00
#
_symmetry.space_group_name_H-M   'P 1'
#
loop_
_entity.id
_entity.type
_entity.pdbx_description
1 polymer ?
#
loop_
_entity_poly.entity_id
_entity_poly.type
_entity_poly.pdbx_seq_one_letter_code
_entity_poly.pdbx_strand_id
1 'polypeptide(L)'
;MAAELHAKGVDDDVITTVLGGIDAGAERGRAEKLVRARLRREVLIDDGTDEARVSRRLVAMLARRGYGQTLACEVVIAELAAERERRRV
;
A
#
# COMPACT_ATOMS: atom_id res chain seq x y z
N MET A 1 29.97 -4.27 15.76
CA MET A 1 29.74 -4.73 14.38
C MET A 1 28.25 -4.74 14.16
N ALA A 2 27.78 -3.87 13.26
CA ALA A 2 26.39 -3.72 12.89
C ALA A 2 26.05 -4.76 11.82
N ALA A 3 25.03 -5.58 12.08
CA ALA A 3 24.43 -6.45 11.09
C ALA A 3 22.89 -6.27 11.14
N GLU A 4 22.45 -5.33 10.32
CA GLU A 4 21.30 -5.47 9.43
C GLU A 4 19.90 -5.62 10.06
N LEU A 5 19.38 -4.48 10.56
CA LEU A 5 17.96 -4.15 10.46
C LEU A 5 17.75 -3.11 9.36
N HIS A 6 18.08 -3.46 8.12
CA HIS A 6 17.71 -2.69 6.92
C HIS A 6 16.30 -3.06 6.45
N ALA A 7 15.34 -3.00 7.38
CA ALA A 7 13.91 -3.02 7.08
C ALA A 7 13.19 -1.87 7.81
N LYS A 8 13.92 -0.82 8.20
CA LYS A 8 13.37 0.46 8.68
C LYS A 8 12.76 1.23 7.51
N GLY A 9 11.62 0.72 7.03
CA GLY A 9 10.66 1.55 6.35
C GLY A 9 9.71 2.21 7.33
N VAL A 10 9.57 1.74 8.57
CA VAL A 10 8.51 2.16 9.50
C VAL A 10 9.15 2.83 10.71
N ASP A 11 9.57 4.08 10.52
CA ASP A 11 9.72 5.07 11.58
C ASP A 11 9.64 6.42 10.86
N ASP A 12 8.49 7.07 10.93
CA ASP A 12 8.39 8.46 11.36
C ASP A 12 6.92 8.91 11.42
N ASP A 13 6.67 9.70 12.47
CA ASP A 13 5.54 10.57 12.81
C ASP A 13 4.24 9.94 13.35
N VAL A 14 3.95 10.01 14.66
CA VAL A 14 3.76 11.15 15.62
C VAL A 14 2.30 11.60 15.71
N ILE A 15 1.82 11.53 16.95
CA ILE A 15 0.49 11.82 17.51
C ILE A 15 0.10 13.29 17.29
N THR A 16 -1.17 13.61 16.98
CA THR A 16 -2.04 14.58 17.72
C THR A 16 -3.41 14.87 17.05
N THR A 17 -4.43 14.95 17.90
CA THR A 17 -5.88 14.83 17.63
C THR A 17 -6.61 16.12 17.19
N VAL A 18 -6.02 16.97 16.34
CA VAL A 18 -6.77 18.10 15.70
C VAL A 18 -6.65 18.06 14.16
N LEU A 19 -5.88 17.11 13.63
CA LEU A 19 -5.43 17.02 12.23
C LEU A 19 -6.22 16.02 11.36
N GLY A 20 -7.24 15.34 11.90
CA GLY A 20 -7.78 14.09 11.33
C GLY A 20 -8.31 14.15 9.88
N GLY A 21 -8.82 15.29 9.41
CA GLY A 21 -9.31 15.43 8.02
C GLY A 21 -8.21 15.70 6.99
N ILE A 22 -7.23 16.55 7.33
CA ILE A 22 -6.07 16.83 6.48
C ILE A 22 -5.12 15.62 6.48
N ASP A 23 -4.99 14.96 7.64
CA ASP A 23 -4.18 13.77 7.79
C ASP A 23 -4.77 12.55 7.07
N ALA A 24 -6.09 12.35 7.05
CA ALA A 24 -6.70 11.24 6.31
C ALA A 24 -6.44 11.30 4.79
N GLY A 25 -6.50 12.50 4.18
CA GLY A 25 -6.16 12.68 2.77
C GLY A 25 -4.66 12.45 2.49
N ALA A 26 -3.80 12.94 3.38
CA ALA A 26 -2.36 12.71 3.30
C ALA A 26 -2.01 11.22 3.50
N GLU A 27 -2.69 10.54 4.42
CA GLU A 27 -2.58 9.12 4.71
C GLU A 27 -2.95 8.29 3.48
N ARG A 28 -4.11 8.56 2.86
CA ARG A 28 -4.53 7.90 1.63
C ARG A 28 -3.51 8.08 0.50
N GLY A 29 -3.06 9.31 0.27
CA GLY A 29 -2.06 9.59 -0.77
C GLY A 29 -0.72 8.88 -0.54
N ARG A 30 -0.29 8.71 0.72
CA ARG A 30 0.89 7.91 1.09
C ARG A 30 0.66 6.42 0.81
N ALA A 31 -0.50 5.88 1.19
CA ALA A 31 -0.87 4.48 0.94
C ALA A 31 -0.87 4.16 -0.56
N GLU A 32 -1.50 5.02 -1.37
CA GLU A 32 -1.54 4.87 -2.84
C GLU A 32 -0.13 4.84 -3.45
N LYS A 33 0.77 5.75 -3.02
CA LYS A 33 2.16 5.76 -3.50
C LYS A 33 2.89 4.45 -3.20
N LEU A 34 2.68 3.88 -2.02
CA LEU A 34 3.28 2.60 -1.62
C LEU A 34 2.75 1.45 -2.48
N VAL A 35 1.43 1.39 -2.68
CA VAL A 35 0.80 0.36 -3.49
C VAL A 35 1.26 0.44 -4.94
N ARG A 36 1.28 1.62 -5.55
CA ARG A 36 1.81 1.82 -6.92
C ARG A 36 3.28 1.43 -7.05
N ALA A 37 4.10 1.81 -6.07
CA ALA A 37 5.52 1.43 -6.07
C ALA A 37 5.72 -0.08 -5.96
N ARG A 38 4.83 -0.76 -5.22
CA ARG A 38 4.86 -2.21 -5.04
C ARG A 38 4.40 -2.92 -6.33
N LEU A 39 3.24 -2.54 -6.88
CA LEU A 39 2.70 -3.10 -8.13
C LEU A 39 3.67 -3.03 -9.31
N ARG A 40 4.43 -1.93 -9.46
CA ARG A 40 5.46 -1.81 -10.50
C ARG A 40 6.60 -2.84 -10.38
N ARG A 41 6.83 -3.39 -9.19
CA ARG A 41 7.86 -4.40 -8.90
C ARG A 41 7.29 -5.82 -8.87
N GLU A 42 5.97 -5.99 -8.87
CA GLU A 42 5.32 -7.28 -8.91
C GLU A 42 5.32 -7.83 -10.35
N VAL A 43 5.83 -9.05 -10.53
CA VAL A 43 5.52 -9.84 -11.72
C VAL A 43 4.15 -10.46 -11.48
N LEU A 44 3.12 -9.76 -11.95
CA LEU A 44 1.75 -10.24 -12.01
C LEU A 44 1.63 -11.05 -13.29
N ILE A 45 1.66 -12.38 -13.18
CA ILE A 45 1.34 -13.28 -14.30
C ILE A 45 -0.17 -13.17 -14.50
N ASP A 46 -0.63 -13.11 -15.76
CA ASP A 46 -2.04 -12.86 -16.11
C ASP A 46 -2.93 -14.09 -15.86
N ASP A 47 -2.81 -14.66 -14.66
CA ASP A 47 -3.79 -15.58 -14.09
C ASP A 47 -4.52 -14.82 -12.96
N GLY A 48 -5.85 -14.95 -12.89
CA GLY A 48 -6.64 -14.27 -11.85
C GLY A 48 -6.30 -14.70 -10.41
N THR A 49 -5.47 -15.74 -10.24
CA THR A 49 -5.02 -16.24 -8.93
C THR A 49 -3.92 -15.34 -8.35
N ASP A 50 -3.08 -14.76 -9.21
CA ASP A 50 -2.03 -13.83 -8.82
C ASP A 50 -2.61 -12.50 -8.30
N GLU A 51 -3.68 -11.98 -8.90
CA GLU A 51 -4.28 -10.72 -8.45
C GLU A 51 -4.83 -10.82 -7.02
N ALA A 52 -5.55 -11.89 -6.69
CA ALA A 52 -6.08 -12.12 -5.35
C ALA A 52 -4.96 -12.30 -4.31
N ARG A 53 -3.86 -12.97 -4.69
CA ARG A 53 -2.67 -13.14 -3.84
C ARG A 53 -1.97 -11.80 -3.60
N VAL A 54 -1.80 -10.99 -4.65
CA VAL A 54 -1.17 -9.66 -4.57
C VAL A 54 -2.03 -8.71 -3.74
N SER A 55 -3.35 -8.70 -3.94
CA SER A 55 -4.29 -7.92 -3.11
C SER A 55 -4.10 -8.20 -1.62
N ARG A 56 -4.13 -9.47 -1.20
CA ARG A 56 -3.92 -9.84 0.21
C ARG A 56 -2.55 -9.38 0.73
N ARG A 57 -1.49 -9.49 -0.07
CA ARG A 57 -0.14 -9.04 0.32
C ARG A 57 -0.07 -7.53 0.50
N LEU A 58 -0.72 -6.77 -0.38
CA LEU A 58 -0.75 -5.30 -0.33
C LEU A 58 -1.58 -4.80 0.86
N VAL A 59 -2.74 -5.39 1.11
CA VAL A 59 -3.55 -5.07 2.31
C VAL A 59 -2.76 -5.37 3.58
N ALA A 60 -2.12 -6.54 3.66
CA ALA A 60 -1.29 -6.89 4.80
C ALA A 60 -0.06 -5.97 4.96
N MET A 61 0.51 -5.47 3.85
CA MET A 61 1.60 -4.50 3.87
C MET A 61 1.16 -3.17 4.48
N LEU A 62 0.00 -2.65 4.06
CA LEU A 62 -0.54 -1.40 4.61
C LEU A 62 -0.94 -1.57 6.08
N ALA A 63 -1.60 -2.68 6.45
CA ALA A 63 -1.94 -2.96 7.84
C ALA A 63 -0.70 -2.99 8.76
N ARG A 64 0.40 -3.64 8.33
CA ARG A 64 1.68 -3.65 9.07
C ARG A 64 2.34 -2.27 9.21
N ARG A 65 1.89 -1.29 8.42
CA ARG A 65 2.40 0.07 8.39
C ARG A 65 1.48 1.07 9.09
N GLY A 66 0.45 0.58 9.77
CA GLY A 66 -0.44 1.39 10.61
C GLY A 66 -1.68 1.93 9.89
N TYR A 67 -1.85 1.65 8.59
CA TYR A 67 -3.03 2.10 7.85
C TYR A 67 -4.28 1.36 8.29
N GLY A 68 -5.39 2.10 8.46
CA GLY A 68 -6.68 1.54 8.81
C GLY A 68 -7.17 0.51 7.77
N GLN A 69 -7.84 -0.55 8.24
CA GLN A 69 -8.25 -1.68 7.40
C GLN A 69 -9.14 -1.27 6.22
N THR A 70 -10.10 -0.36 6.44
CA THR A 70 -10.97 0.17 5.38
C THR A 70 -10.17 0.92 4.32
N LEU A 71 -9.30 1.85 4.73
CA LEU A 71 -8.44 2.62 3.82
C LEU A 71 -7.48 1.70 3.05
N ALA A 72 -6.90 0.71 3.72
CA ALA A 72 -6.01 -0.25 3.08
C ALA A 72 -6.72 -1.06 1.99
N CYS A 73 -7.94 -1.54 2.26
CA CYS A 73 -8.74 -2.26 1.27
C CYS A 73 -9.14 -1.34 0.10
N GLU A 74 -9.65 -0.14 0.37
CA GLU A 74 -10.08 0.81 -0.68
C GLU A 74 -8.93 1.19 -1.62
N VAL A 75 -7.78 1.55 -1.07
CA VAL A 75 -6.60 1.93 -1.85
C VAL A 75 -6.11 0.76 -2.70
N VAL A 76 -6.04 -0.46 -2.14
CA VAL A 76 -5.57 -1.62 -2.90
C VAL A 76 -6.51 -1.98 -4.04
N ILE A 77 -7.82 -1.95 -3.81
CA ILE A 77 -8.82 -2.21 -4.86
C ILE A 77 -8.70 -1.17 -5.99
N ALA A 78 -8.62 0.12 -5.64
CA ALA A 78 -8.53 1.19 -6.62
C ALA A 78 -7.25 1.08 -7.47
N GLU A 79 -6.10 0.82 -6.85
CA GLU A 79 -4.82 0.76 -7.56
C GLU A 79 -4.66 -0.52 -8.39
N LEU A 80 -5.22 -1.66 -7.96
CA LEU A 80 -5.26 -2.87 -8.79
C LEU A 80 -6.10 -2.68 -10.05
N ALA A 81 -7.25 -2.01 -9.93
CA ALA A 81 -8.08 -1.68 -11.09
C ALA A 81 -7.35 -0.75 -12.07
N ALA A 82 -6.65 0.27 -11.55
CA ALA A 82 -5.84 1.18 -12.36
C ALA A 82 -4.67 0.47 -13.05
N GLU A 83 -3.97 -0.42 -12.35
CA GLU A 83 -2.87 -1.21 -12.90
C GLU A 83 -3.34 -2.18 -13.99
N ARG A 84 -4.53 -2.78 -13.82
CA ARG A 84 -5.15 -3.63 -14.84
C ARG A 84 -5.44 -2.85 -16.12
N GLU A 85 -5.99 -1.65 -15.99
CA GLU A 85 -6.26 -0.79 -17.15
C GLU A 85 -4.96 -0.39 -17.86
N ARG A 86 -3.93 0.01 -17.10
CA ARG A 86 -2.60 0.34 -17.64
C ARG A 86 -1.98 -0.76 -18.51
N ARG A 87 -2.23 -2.03 -18.17
CA ARG A 87 -1.68 -3.19 -18.88
C ARG A 87 -2.47 -3.61 -20.11
N ARG A 88 -3.71 -3.13 -20.24
CA ARG A 88 -4.56 -3.39 -21.41
C ARG A 88 -4.26 -2.45 -22.58
N VAL A 89 -3.61 -1.31 -22.30
CA VAL A 89 -3.18 -0.30 -23.28
C VAL A 89 -1.80 -0.63 -23.84
#